data_AF-A0A9E5TGK0-F1
#
_entry.id   AF-A0A9E5TGK0-F1
#
_cell.length_a   1.000
_cell.length_b   1.000
_cell.length_c   1.000
_cell.angle_alpha   90.00
_cell.angle_beta   90.00
_cell.angle_gamma   90.00
#
_symmetry.space_group_name_H-M   'P 1'
#
loop_
_entity.id
_entity.type
_entity.pdbx_description
1 polymer ?
#
loop_
_entity_poly.entity_id
_entity_poly.type
_entity_poly.pdbx_seq_one_letter_code
_entity_poly.pdbx_strand_id
1 'polypeptide(L)'
;ASVMDGRIAAGSVGALTDIVHAVSVARRVMEKTPFVLLSGAAATRFALQAGMPKSSLLTDASRSKWREMRWQMGDQWTEESWEKSMRRSIDRSRGDGVGMMALDVDGMVAAAVSSSGEPLKIPGRIGDSALAGAGLYASNLVGAVVSTGRGGTAIR
;
A
#
# COMPACT_ATOMS: atom_id res chain seq x y z
N ALA A 1 0.42 1.86 1.82
CA ALA A 1 -0.64 2.62 2.49
C ALA A 1 -0.04 3.94 2.92
N SER A 2 -0.78 5.02 2.77
CA SER A 2 -0.33 6.38 3.10
C SER A 2 -1.49 7.16 3.70
N VAL A 3 -1.16 8.17 4.51
CA VAL A 3 -2.08 9.19 5.02
C VAL A 3 -1.40 10.55 4.96
N MET A 4 -2.18 11.59 4.69
CA MET A 4 -1.72 12.97 4.70
C MET A 4 -2.82 13.88 5.24
N ASP A 5 -2.46 14.84 6.08
CA ASP A 5 -3.35 15.92 6.49
C ASP A 5 -3.06 17.21 5.71
N GLY A 6 -3.98 18.16 5.78
CA GLY A 6 -3.88 19.41 5.02
C GLY A 6 -2.79 20.38 5.49
N ARG A 7 -2.07 20.07 6.58
CA ARG A 7 -0.82 20.76 6.96
C ARG A 7 0.40 20.14 6.30
N ILE A 8 0.18 19.35 5.24
CA ILE A 8 1.18 18.59 4.49
C ILE A 8 1.97 17.56 5.32
N ALA A 9 1.52 17.24 6.54
CA ALA A 9 2.08 16.15 7.32
C ALA A 9 1.65 14.82 6.70
N ALA A 10 2.61 13.92 6.49
CA ALA A 10 2.37 12.65 5.82
C ALA A 10 3.06 11.49 6.52
N GLY A 11 2.47 10.30 6.39
CA GLY A 11 3.07 9.06 6.80
C GLY A 11 2.70 7.93 5.86
N SER A 12 3.62 7.01 5.66
CA SER A 12 3.52 5.97 4.63
C SER A 12 4.20 4.68 5.06
N VAL A 13 3.62 3.56 4.62
CA VAL A 13 4.21 2.23 4.75
C VAL A 13 4.13 1.45 3.44
N GLY A 14 5.25 0.86 3.05
CA GLY A 14 5.38 0.01 1.85
C GLY A 14 5.81 -1.42 2.21
N ALA A 15 5.32 -2.42 1.48
CA ALA A 15 5.69 -3.83 1.70
C ALA A 15 5.53 -4.32 3.16
N LEU A 16 4.60 -3.73 3.91
CA LEU A 16 4.23 -4.13 5.27
C LEU A 16 3.55 -5.50 5.24
N THR A 17 3.91 -6.38 6.17
CA THR A 17 3.33 -7.71 6.30
C THR A 17 2.74 -7.92 7.69
N ASP A 18 1.80 -8.85 7.79
CA ASP A 18 1.25 -9.36 9.06
C ASP A 18 0.55 -8.33 9.96
N ILE A 19 0.14 -7.19 9.42
CA ILE A 19 -0.59 -6.14 10.15
C ILE A 19 -1.83 -5.76 9.34
N VAL A 20 -3.01 -5.88 9.97
CA VAL A 20 -4.32 -5.71 9.30
C VAL A 20 -4.51 -4.27 8.82
N HIS A 21 -4.26 -3.28 9.67
CA HIS A 21 -4.57 -1.87 9.40
C HIS A 21 -3.32 -1.09 8.98
N ALA A 22 -2.88 -1.29 7.74
CA ALA A 22 -1.68 -0.62 7.20
C ALA A 22 -1.77 0.92 7.26
N VAL A 23 -2.95 1.51 7.02
CA VAL A 23 -3.16 2.96 7.11
C VAL A 23 -2.96 3.50 8.54
N SER A 24 -3.29 2.71 9.56
CA SER A 24 -3.04 3.07 10.95
C SER A 24 -1.55 3.03 11.29
N VAL A 25 -0.77 2.13 10.68
CA VAL A 25 0.70 2.17 10.79
C VAL A 25 1.25 3.43 10.11
N ALA A 26 0.77 3.75 8.91
CA ALA A 26 1.16 4.97 8.19
C ALA A 26 0.89 6.24 9.03
N ARG A 27 -0.27 6.31 9.70
CA ARG A 27 -0.58 7.40 10.64
C ARG A 27 0.38 7.46 11.83
N ARG A 28 0.77 6.31 12.39
CA ARG A 28 1.78 6.26 13.46
C ARG A 28 3.16 6.70 12.99
N VAL A 29 3.54 6.40 11.74
CA VAL A 29 4.79 6.93 11.14
C VAL A 29 4.75 8.46 11.12
N MET A 30 3.64 9.05 10.64
CA MET A 30 3.42 10.50 10.61
C MET A 30 3.49 11.15 12.00
N GLU A 31 2.85 10.54 12.99
CA GLU A 31 2.67 11.16 14.33
C GLU A 31 3.82 10.88 15.31
N LYS A 32 4.60 9.81 15.12
CA LYS A 32 5.55 9.30 16.13
C LYS A 32 6.99 9.21 15.65
N THR A 33 7.28 9.62 14.42
CA THR A 33 8.63 9.56 13.86
C THR A 33 8.94 10.84 13.07
N PRO A 34 10.21 11.21 12.88
CA PRO A 34 10.59 12.28 11.96
C PRO A 34 10.59 11.83 10.49
N PHE A 35 10.26 10.57 10.20
CA PHE A 35 10.31 9.99 8.87
C PHE A 35 8.92 9.93 8.24
N VAL A 36 8.86 9.97 6.90
CA VAL A 36 7.59 9.92 6.16
C VAL A 36 7.26 8.51 5.66
N LEU A 37 8.26 7.67 5.41
CA LEU A 37 8.07 6.35 4.80
C LEU A 37 8.94 5.29 5.49
N LEU A 38 8.30 4.20 5.93
CA LEU A 38 8.96 2.96 6.33
C LEU A 38 8.57 1.81 5.39
N SER A 39 9.44 0.82 5.20
CA SER A 39 9.11 -0.31 4.35
C SER A 39 9.60 -1.67 4.86
N GLY A 40 8.98 -2.72 4.34
CA GLY A 40 9.37 -4.12 4.57
C GLY A 40 9.40 -4.50 6.05
N ALA A 41 10.41 -5.27 6.43
CA ALA A 41 10.59 -5.76 7.80
C ALA A 41 10.72 -4.63 8.84
N ALA A 42 11.29 -3.48 8.46
CA ALA A 42 11.40 -2.33 9.35
C ALA A 42 10.04 -1.72 9.66
N ALA A 43 9.15 -1.62 8.66
CA ALA A 43 7.76 -1.17 8.87
C ALA A 43 6.98 -2.13 9.77
N THR A 44 7.13 -3.45 9.56
CA THR A 44 6.49 -4.46 10.41
C THR A 44 7.00 -4.35 11.85
N ARG A 45 8.31 -4.25 12.06
CA ARG A 45 8.90 -4.09 13.41
C ARG A 45 8.40 -2.84 14.11
N PHE A 46 8.34 -1.71 13.40
CA PHE A 46 7.78 -0.47 13.92
C PHE A 46 6.32 -0.64 14.33
N ALA A 47 5.49 -1.27 13.50
CA ALA A 47 4.08 -1.52 13.82
C ALA A 47 3.91 -2.34 15.11
N LEU A 48 4.72 -3.39 15.28
CA LEU A 48 4.72 -4.22 16.48
C LEU A 48 5.16 -3.43 17.72
N GLN A 49 6.21 -2.63 17.63
CA GLN A 49 6.67 -1.75 18.72
C GLN A 49 5.64 -0.69 19.08
N ALA A 50 4.83 -0.27 18.10
CA ALA A 50 3.71 0.63 18.33
C ALA A 50 2.48 -0.09 18.96
N GLY A 51 2.56 -1.39 19.24
CA GLY A 51 1.47 -2.15 19.88
C GLY A 51 0.38 -2.62 18.92
N MET A 52 0.67 -2.70 17.62
CA MET A 52 -0.27 -3.26 16.65
C MET A 52 -0.12 -4.78 16.61
N PRO A 53 -1.23 -5.55 16.72
CA PRO A 53 -1.14 -7.00 16.79
C PRO A 53 -0.73 -7.60 15.46
N LYS A 54 0.14 -8.61 15.52
CA LYS A 54 0.48 -9.45 14.37
C LYS A 54 -0.72 -10.33 14.02
N SER A 55 -1.09 -10.40 12.75
CA SER A 55 -2.18 -11.27 12.27
C SER A 55 -1.83 -11.90 10.93
N SER A 56 -2.36 -13.10 10.66
CA SER A 56 -2.31 -13.68 9.33
C SER A 56 -3.31 -12.95 8.42
N LEU A 57 -2.81 -12.45 7.29
CA LEU A 57 -3.64 -11.74 6.28
C LEU A 57 -4.09 -12.65 5.14
N LEU A 58 -3.48 -13.84 5.03
CA LEU A 58 -3.74 -14.77 3.94
C LEU A 58 -4.95 -15.65 4.28
N THR A 59 -6.13 -15.18 3.88
CA THR A 59 -7.38 -15.95 3.96
C THR A 59 -7.32 -17.21 3.09
N ASP A 60 -8.16 -18.19 3.38
CA ASP A 60 -8.23 -19.43 2.60
C ASP A 60 -8.65 -19.17 1.14
N ALA A 61 -9.57 -18.23 0.91
CA ALA A 61 -9.93 -17.79 -0.44
C ALA A 61 -8.74 -17.20 -1.20
N SER A 62 -7.97 -16.30 -0.57
CA SER A 62 -6.76 -15.72 -1.16
C SER A 62 -5.67 -16.76 -1.39
N ARG A 63 -5.53 -17.74 -0.49
CA ARG A 63 -4.59 -18.86 -0.61
C ARG A 63 -4.94 -19.76 -1.79
N SER A 64 -6.20 -20.14 -1.95
CA SER A 64 -6.67 -20.95 -3.07
C SER A 64 -6.44 -20.25 -4.40
N LYS A 65 -6.81 -18.96 -4.49
CA LYS A 65 -6.55 -18.14 -5.68
C LYS A 65 -5.06 -18.02 -5.98
N TRP A 66 -4.22 -17.83 -4.95
CA TRP A 66 -2.77 -17.79 -5.11
C TRP A 66 -2.21 -19.12 -5.61
N ARG A 67 -2.64 -20.26 -5.07
CA ARG A 67 -2.20 -21.60 -5.52
C ARG A 67 -2.58 -21.86 -6.97
N GLU A 68 -3.82 -21.58 -7.36
CA GLU A 68 -4.28 -21.70 -8.75
C GLU A 68 -3.41 -20.85 -9.69
N MET A 69 -3.16 -19.60 -9.31
CA MET A 69 -2.31 -18.70 -10.08
C MET A 69 -0.85 -19.16 -10.15
N ARG A 70 -0.29 -19.70 -9.05
CA ARG A 70 1.09 -20.20 -9.00
C ARG A 70 1.26 -21.47 -9.83
N TRP A 71 0.30 -22.38 -9.78
CA TRP A 71 0.29 -23.57 -10.62
C TRP A 71 0.39 -23.23 -12.11
N GLN A 72 -0.31 -22.20 -12.57
CA GLN A 72 -0.22 -21.71 -13.96
C GLN A 72 1.14 -21.09 -14.33
N MET A 73 1.98 -20.77 -13.34
CA MET A 73 3.31 -20.17 -13.53
C MET A 73 4.46 -21.19 -13.41
N GLY A 74 4.22 -22.35 -12.80
CA GLY A 74 5.27 -23.29 -12.41
C GLY A 74 5.87 -22.93 -11.04
N ASP A 75 6.28 -23.96 -10.29
CA ASP A 75 6.76 -23.80 -8.91
C ASP A 75 8.22 -23.32 -8.81
N GLN A 76 8.99 -23.42 -9.89
CA GLN A 76 10.38 -23.00 -9.90
C GLN A 76 10.51 -21.51 -10.20
N TRP A 77 11.38 -20.83 -9.45
CA TRP A 77 11.83 -19.48 -9.75
C TRP A 77 12.92 -19.54 -10.82
N THR A 78 12.50 -19.41 -12.07
CA THR A 78 13.36 -19.26 -13.26
C THR A 78 13.21 -17.85 -13.85
N GLU A 79 14.12 -17.44 -14.73
CA GLU A 79 14.00 -16.16 -15.47
C GLU A 79 12.66 -16.06 -16.24
N GLU A 80 12.26 -17.16 -16.89
CA GLU A 80 10.98 -17.25 -17.59
C GLU A 80 9.79 -17.08 -16.64
N SER A 81 9.85 -17.68 -15.44
CA SER A 81 8.82 -17.52 -14.41
C SER A 81 8.73 -16.08 -13.90
N TRP A 82 9.87 -15.37 -13.84
CA TRP A 82 9.98 -13.98 -13.42
C TRP A 82 9.31 -13.04 -14.43
N GLU A 83 9.65 -13.16 -15.71
CA GLU A 83 9.03 -12.39 -16.78
C GLU A 83 7.52 -12.63 -16.85
N LYS A 84 7.10 -13.89 -16.71
CA LYS A 84 5.69 -14.27 -16.69
C LYS A 84 4.96 -13.66 -15.51
N SER A 85 5.56 -13.62 -14.32
CA SER A 85 4.98 -12.98 -13.13
C SER A 85 4.77 -11.48 -13.35
N MET A 86 5.76 -10.78 -13.91
CA MET A 86 5.65 -9.33 -14.20
C MET A 86 4.57 -9.02 -15.24
N ARG A 87 4.51 -9.77 -16.35
CA ARG A 87 3.48 -9.57 -17.38
C ARG A 87 2.08 -9.81 -16.83
N ARG A 88 1.87 -10.87 -16.05
CA ARG A 88 0.56 -11.22 -15.51
C ARG A 88 0.10 -10.30 -14.38
N SER A 89 1.01 -9.77 -13.57
CA SER A 89 0.64 -8.79 -12.53
C SER A 89 0.05 -7.54 -13.18
N ILE A 90 0.62 -7.11 -14.31
CA ILE A 90 0.14 -5.98 -15.11
C ILE A 90 -1.22 -6.28 -15.73
N ASP A 91 -1.35 -7.41 -16.42
CA ASP A 91 -2.54 -7.74 -17.22
C ASP A 91 -3.79 -7.97 -16.35
N ARG A 92 -3.59 -8.42 -15.11
CA ARG A 92 -4.66 -8.63 -14.11
C ARG A 92 -4.78 -7.48 -13.11
N SER A 93 -4.02 -6.41 -13.26
CA SER A 93 -4.08 -5.23 -12.39
C SER A 93 -5.41 -4.52 -12.62
N ARG A 94 -6.36 -4.71 -11.69
CA ARG A 94 -7.65 -4.00 -11.71
C ARG A 94 -7.73 -2.83 -10.73
N GLY A 95 -6.64 -2.55 -10.00
CA GLY A 95 -6.62 -1.59 -8.89
C GLY A 95 -7.50 -2.07 -7.73
N ASP A 96 -6.89 -2.61 -6.69
CA ASP A 96 -7.59 -3.10 -5.49
C ASP A 96 -7.49 -2.12 -4.30
N GLY A 97 -6.96 -0.93 -4.55
CA GLY A 97 -6.77 0.10 -3.54
C GLY A 97 -8.07 0.80 -3.16
N VAL A 98 -8.20 1.11 -1.88
CA VAL A 98 -9.25 1.97 -1.33
C VAL A 98 -8.60 3.29 -0.94
N GLY A 99 -9.11 4.38 -1.52
CA GLY A 99 -8.75 5.75 -1.18
C GLY A 99 -9.94 6.46 -0.53
N MET A 100 -9.66 7.35 0.42
CA MET A 100 -10.65 8.19 1.06
C MET A 100 -10.10 9.61 1.24
N MET A 101 -10.99 10.59 1.09
CA MET A 101 -10.73 11.99 1.36
C MET A 101 -11.82 12.52 2.27
N ALA A 102 -11.47 13.47 3.13
CA ALA A 102 -12.41 14.14 4.01
C ALA A 102 -12.12 15.64 4.04
N LEU A 103 -13.19 16.41 4.22
CA LEU A 103 -13.19 17.83 4.55
C LEU A 103 -13.98 17.95 5.86
N ASP A 104 -13.37 18.54 6.89
CA ASP A 104 -14.07 18.76 8.16
C ASP A 104 -14.80 20.12 8.20
N VAL A 105 -15.46 20.39 9.32
CA VAL A 105 -16.28 21.60 9.54
C VAL A 105 -15.44 22.89 9.59
N ASP A 106 -14.15 22.79 9.89
CA ASP A 106 -13.21 23.92 9.94
C ASP A 106 -12.55 24.16 8.57
N GLY A 107 -12.95 23.39 7.55
CA GLY A 107 -12.39 23.47 6.21
C GLY A 107 -11.04 22.75 6.06
N MET A 108 -10.64 21.92 7.02
CA MET A 108 -9.39 21.17 6.95
C MET A 108 -9.58 19.88 6.17
N VAL A 109 -8.61 19.57 5.31
CA VAL A 109 -8.65 18.37 4.46
C VAL A 109 -7.73 17.27 4.97
N ALA A 110 -8.09 16.02 4.68
CA ALA A 110 -7.22 14.86 4.85
C ALA A 110 -7.46 13.82 3.76
N ALA A 111 -6.42 13.04 3.45
CA ALA A 111 -6.49 11.94 2.50
C ALA A 111 -5.80 10.70 3.07
N ALA A 112 -6.32 9.52 2.72
CA ALA A 112 -5.71 8.24 3.04
C ALA A 112 -5.92 7.24 1.90
N VAL A 113 -4.94 6.36 1.68
CA VAL A 113 -5.02 5.30 0.68
C VAL A 113 -4.37 4.02 1.19
N SER A 114 -4.97 2.87 0.89
CA SER A 114 -4.44 1.55 1.24
C SER A 114 -4.73 0.53 0.14
N SER A 115 -3.76 -0.34 -0.14
CA SER A 115 -3.85 -1.38 -1.17
C SER A 115 -2.92 -2.54 -0.82
N SER A 116 -3.32 -3.77 -1.15
CA SER A 116 -2.43 -4.94 -1.16
C SER A 116 -1.49 -4.95 -2.37
N GLY A 117 -1.74 -4.11 -3.36
CA GLY A 117 -0.99 -4.00 -4.61
C GLY A 117 -1.37 -5.07 -5.62
N GLU A 118 -0.61 -5.13 -6.71
CA GLU A 118 -0.93 -6.04 -7.81
C GLU A 118 -0.81 -7.52 -7.41
N PRO A 119 -1.72 -8.40 -7.90
CA PRO A 119 -1.62 -9.83 -7.66
C PRO A 119 -0.32 -10.38 -8.28
N LEU A 120 0.32 -11.32 -7.59
CA LEU A 120 1.58 -11.95 -8.04
C LEU A 120 2.72 -10.95 -8.29
N LYS A 121 2.63 -9.74 -7.75
CA LYS A 121 3.74 -8.80 -7.77
C LYS A 121 4.98 -9.44 -7.15
N ILE A 122 6.14 -9.09 -7.69
CA ILE A 122 7.42 -9.49 -7.11
C ILE A 122 7.52 -9.00 -5.66
N PRO A 123 8.09 -9.79 -4.73
CA PRO A 123 8.29 -9.36 -3.36
C PRO A 123 9.06 -8.03 -3.30
N GLY A 124 8.62 -7.13 -2.43
CA GLY A 124 9.21 -5.79 -2.33
C GLY A 124 8.67 -4.76 -3.32
N ARG A 125 7.85 -5.14 -4.33
CA ARG A 125 7.19 -4.15 -5.19
C ARG A 125 6.25 -3.26 -4.40
N ILE A 126 6.51 -1.96 -4.44
CA ILE A 126 5.70 -0.89 -3.85
C ILE A 126 4.96 -0.14 -4.96
N GLY A 127 3.67 0.17 -4.73
CA GLY A 127 2.84 0.96 -5.64
C GLY A 127 2.60 2.38 -5.12
N ASP A 128 1.82 3.15 -5.87
CA ASP A 128 1.43 4.55 -5.57
C ASP A 128 0.81 4.70 -4.18
N SER A 129 0.02 3.73 -3.73
CA SER A 129 -0.67 3.80 -2.44
C SER A 129 0.24 3.86 -1.21
N ALA A 130 1.57 3.76 -1.36
CA ALA A 130 2.54 3.96 -0.27
C ALA A 130 3.41 5.21 -0.47
N LEU A 131 3.07 6.05 -1.44
CA LEU A 131 3.85 7.22 -1.84
C LEU A 131 2.94 8.45 -1.78
N ALA A 132 3.15 9.29 -0.75
CA ALA A 132 2.54 10.62 -0.71
C ALA A 132 3.03 11.45 -1.91
N GLY A 133 2.11 12.11 -2.61
CA GLY A 133 2.37 12.79 -3.89
C GLY A 133 2.03 11.95 -5.13
N ALA A 134 1.88 10.64 -5.00
CA ALA A 134 1.38 9.77 -6.08
C ALA A 134 0.03 9.16 -5.71
N GLY A 135 0.00 8.34 -4.66
CA GLY A 135 -1.21 7.64 -4.19
C GLY A 135 -2.27 8.57 -3.59
N LEU A 136 -1.82 9.68 -3.02
CA LEU A 136 -2.65 10.71 -2.41
C LEU A 136 -1.91 12.03 -2.34
N TYR A 137 -2.67 13.10 -2.12
CA TYR A 137 -2.14 14.39 -1.70
C TYR A 137 -3.22 15.15 -0.92
N ALA A 138 -2.84 15.92 0.10
CA ALA A 138 -3.76 16.78 0.86
C ALA A 138 -3.06 18.08 1.27
N SER A 139 -3.73 19.21 1.04
CA SER A 139 -3.28 20.54 1.45
C SER A 139 -4.49 21.43 1.71
N ASN A 140 -4.53 22.09 2.87
CA ASN A 140 -5.58 23.05 3.22
C ASN A 140 -5.59 24.26 2.27
N LEU A 141 -4.52 24.47 1.50
CA LEU A 141 -4.44 25.56 0.53
C LEU A 141 -5.10 25.23 -0.82
N VAL A 142 -5.34 23.96 -1.12
CA VAL A 142 -5.77 23.52 -2.47
C VAL A 142 -6.89 22.49 -2.42
N GLY A 143 -6.77 21.46 -1.58
CA GLY A 143 -7.71 20.35 -1.49
C GLY A 143 -7.03 19.01 -1.22
N ALA A 144 -7.78 17.93 -1.41
CA ALA A 144 -7.30 16.55 -1.27
C ALA A 144 -7.62 15.72 -2.53
N VAL A 145 -6.75 14.76 -2.83
CA VAL A 145 -6.91 13.79 -3.93
C VAL A 145 -6.38 12.42 -3.50
N VAL A 146 -6.97 11.35 -4.03
CA VAL A 146 -6.48 9.97 -3.93
C VAL A 146 -6.53 9.32 -5.32
N SER A 147 -5.55 8.49 -5.63
CA SER A 147 -5.52 7.68 -6.87
C SER A 147 -5.88 6.23 -6.61
N THR A 148 -6.45 5.58 -7.63
CA THR A 148 -6.66 4.13 -7.67
C THR A 148 -6.30 3.62 -9.07
N GLY A 149 -6.21 2.30 -9.24
CA GLY A 149 -5.90 1.68 -10.52
C GLY A 149 -4.47 1.13 -10.58
N ARG A 150 -3.79 1.36 -11.71
CA ARG A 150 -2.43 0.85 -11.93
C ARG A 150 -1.41 1.76 -11.26
N GLY A 151 -0.90 1.34 -10.11
CA GLY A 151 -0.01 2.19 -9.30
C GLY A 151 1.25 2.67 -10.02
N GLY A 152 1.82 1.89 -10.94
CA GLY A 152 2.96 2.34 -11.74
C GLY A 152 2.64 3.48 -12.71
N THR A 153 1.36 3.70 -13.06
CA THR A 153 0.93 4.86 -13.86
C THR A 153 0.77 6.08 -12.97
N ALA A 154 0.18 5.96 -11.77
CA ALA A 154 0.03 7.09 -10.86
C ALA A 154 1.39 7.62 -10.30
N ILE A 155 2.43 6.79 -10.29
CA ILE A 155 3.79 7.21 -9.92
C ILE A 155 4.50 8.01 -11.03
N ARG A 156 4.15 7.77 -12.29
CA ARG A 156 4.84 8.37 -13.46
C ARG A 156 4.16 9.65 -13.90
#